data_AF-A0A8J8E529-F1
#
_entry.id   AF-A0A8J8E529-F1
#
_cell.length_a   1.000
_cell.length_b   1.000
_cell.length_c   1.000
_cell.angle_alpha   90.00
_cell.angle_beta   90.00
_cell.angle_gamma   90.00
#
_symmetry.space_group_name_H-M   'P 1'
#
loop_
_entity.id
_entity.type
_entity.pdbx_description
1 polymer ?
#
loop_
_entity_poly.entity_id
_entity_poly.type
_entity_poly.pdbx_seq_one_letter_code
_entity_poly.pdbx_strand_id
1 'polypeptide(L)' 'MDANSIVSQLQSLASQHPYVALGLLLIIIGALIRGKAALVFYVLGALALIKAFGLFDTFVSFLKQVPTLLKQLSSGLGGV' A
#
# COMPACT_ATOMS: atom_id res chain seq x y z
N MET A 1 -15.31 -10.64 22.39
CA MET A 1 -14.01 -9.95 22.28
C MET A 1 -14.26 -8.47 22.52
N ASP A 2 -13.77 -7.94 23.63
CA ASP A 2 -13.93 -6.53 24.00
C ASP A 2 -13.26 -5.63 22.98
N ALA A 3 -13.96 -4.58 22.52
CA ALA A 3 -13.38 -3.58 21.62
C ALA A 3 -12.06 -3.03 22.16
N ASN A 4 -11.91 -2.94 23.49
CA ASN A 4 -10.66 -2.57 24.16
C ASN A 4 -9.52 -3.55 23.89
N SER A 5 -9.77 -4.86 23.84
CA SER A 5 -8.72 -5.84 23.54
C SER A 5 -8.19 -5.70 22.11
N ILE A 6 -9.07 -5.31 21.16
CA ILE A 6 -8.70 -5.05 19.76
C ILE A 6 -7.89 -3.75 19.66
N VAL A 7 -8.30 -2.70 20.38
CA VAL A 7 -7.58 -1.42 20.42
C VAL A 7 -6.19 -1.59 21.03
N SER A 8 -6.05 -2.31 22.14
CA SER A 8 -4.75 -2.58 22.76
C SER A 8 -3.82 -3.40 21.86
N GLN A 9 -4.36 -4.35 21.10
CA GLN A 9 -3.57 -5.11 20.11
C GLN A 9 -3.11 -4.22 18.95
N LEU A 10 -4.00 -3.35 18.44
CA LEU A 10 -3.65 -2.37 17.40
C LEU A 10 -2.60 -1.36 17.91
N GLN A 11 -2.68 -0.95 19.17
CA GLN A 11 -1.73 -0.02 19.79
C GLN A 11 -0.35 -0.65 20.01
N SER A 12 -0.32 -1.92 20.42
CA SER A 12 0.91 -2.71 20.52
C SER A 12 1.57 -2.90 19.15
N LEU A 13 0.75 -3.25 18.14
CA LEU A 13 1.21 -3.44 16.76
C LEU A 13 1.68 -2.13 16.13
N ALA A 14 1.06 -0.99 16.46
CA ALA A 14 1.52 0.33 16.05
C ALA A 14 2.84 0.75 16.70
N SER A 15 3.07 0.33 17.95
CA SER A 15 4.32 0.59 18.67
C SER A 15 5.48 -0.26 18.13
N GLN A 16 5.19 -1.50 17.72
CA GLN A 16 6.18 -2.43 17.16
C GLN A 16 6.43 -2.21 15.67
N HIS A 17 5.41 -1.81 14.91
CA HIS A 17 5.46 -1.59 13.47
C HIS A 17 4.89 -0.21 13.09
N PRO A 18 5.58 0.89 13.45
CA PRO A 18 5.08 2.26 13.25
C PRO A 18 4.80 2.59 11.78
N TYR A 19 5.56 2.00 10.85
CA TYR A 19 5.36 2.18 9.41
C TYR A 19 4.12 1.45 8.87
N VAL A 20 3.71 0.32 9.47
CA VAL A 20 2.44 -0.37 9.12
C VAL A 20 1.25 0.47 9.57
N ALA A 21 1.30 0.99 10.80
CA ALA A 21 0.26 1.87 11.33
C ALA A 21 0.12 3.15 10.49
N LEU A 22 1.24 3.80 10.15
CA LEU A 22 1.25 4.95 9.23
C LEU A 22 0.70 4.60 7.85
N GLY A 23 1.08 3.45 7.29
CA GLY A 23 0.59 2.99 5.99
C GLY A 23 -0.93 2.81 5.97
N LEU A 24 -1.48 2.15 6.98
CA LEU A 24 -2.92 1.98 7.15
C LEU A 24 -3.64 3.33 7.32
N LEU A 25 -3.10 4.23 8.14
CA LEU A 25 -3.67 5.57 8.36
C LEU A 25 -3.73 6.36 7.04
N LEU A 26 -2.66 6.33 6.26
CA LEU A 26 -2.58 7.01 4.97
C LEU A 26 -3.54 6.40 3.93
N ILE A 27 -3.71 5.07 3.92
CA ILE A 27 -4.70 4.41 3.05
C ILE A 27 -6.12 4.77 3.45
N ILE A 28 -6.45 4.80 4.75
CA ILE A 28 -7.77 5.21 5.25
C ILE A 28 -8.04 6.67 4.88
N ILE A 29 -7.06 7.56 5.06
CA ILE A 29 -7.15 8.96 4.67
C ILE A 29 -7.34 9.08 3.14
N GLY A 30 -6.58 8.31 2.36
CA GLY A 30 -6.72 8.25 0.91
C GLY A 30 -8.09 7.74 0.44
N ALA A 31 -8.69 6.80 1.18
CA ALA A 31 -10.04 6.32 0.92
C ALA A 31 -11.13 7.34 1.28
N LEU A 32 -10.88 8.19 2.27
CA LEU A 32 -11.82 9.21 2.73
C LEU A 32 -11.77 10.49 1.86
N ILE A 33 -10.59 10.83 1.36
CA ILE A 33 -10.39 11.98 0.47
C ILE A 33 -10.81 11.60 -0.96
N ARG A 34 -11.67 12.41 -1.59
CA ARG A 34 -12.00 12.26 -3.01
C ARG A 34 -11.09 13.13 -3.89
N GLY A 35 -10.73 12.62 -5.07
CA GLY A 35 -9.98 13.37 -6.09
C GLY A 35 -8.49 13.02 -6.17
N LYS A 36 -7.73 13.83 -6.92
CA LYS A 36 -6.31 13.56 -7.25
C LYS A 36 -5.39 13.47 -6.02
N ALA A 37 -5.78 14.10 -4.90
CA ALA A 37 -5.05 14.02 -3.64
C ALA A 37 -5.07 12.60 -3.04
N ALA A 38 -6.15 11.83 -3.24
CA ALA A 38 -6.27 10.45 -2.77
C ALA A 38 -5.12 9.55 -3.28
N LEU A 39 -4.70 9.77 -4.53
CA LEU A 39 -3.59 9.04 -5.14
C LEU A 39 -2.27 9.25 -4.38
N VAL A 40 -2.01 10.46 -3.91
CA VAL A 40 -0.79 10.75 -3.13
C VAL A 40 -0.83 10.00 -1.80
N PHE A 41 -1.97 9.99 -1.11
CA PHE A 41 -2.13 9.26 0.14
C PHE A 41 -2.04 7.74 -0.05
N TYR A 42 -2.60 7.20 -1.13
CA TYR A 42 -2.43 5.78 -1.46
C TYR A 42 -0.98 5.41 -1.79
N VAL A 43 -0.27 6.25 -2.55
CA VAL A 43 1.15 6.02 -2.87
C VAL A 43 2.01 6.11 -1.60
N LEU A 44 1.78 7.11 -0.76
CA LEU A 44 2.50 7.26 0.51
C LEU A 44 2.19 6.10 1.48
N GLY A 45 0.94 5.65 1.54
CA GLY A 45 0.53 4.50 2.36
C GLY A 45 1.13 3.18 1.86
N ALA A 46 1.14 2.96 0.55
CA ALA A 46 1.79 1.82 -0.07
C ALA A 46 3.31 1.83 0.18
N LEU A 47 3.98 2.99 0.01
CA LEU A 47 5.41 3.15 0.32
C LEU A 47 5.72 2.88 1.79
N ALA A 48 4.87 3.34 2.71
CA ALA A 48 5.01 3.07 4.13
C ALA A 48 4.89 1.57 4.44
N LEU A 49 3.95 0.85 3.81
CA LEU A 49 3.82 -0.60 3.94
C LEU A 49 5.02 -1.35 3.32
N ILE A 50 5.47 -0.95 2.14
CA ILE A 50 6.66 -1.53 1.48
C ILE A 50 7.89 -1.40 2.38
N LYS A 51 8.08 -0.24 3.00
CA LYS A 51 9.16 -0.01 3.98
C LYS A 51 8.97 -0.85 5.24
N ALA A 52 7.75 -0.97 5.74
CA ALA A 52 7.46 -1.66 6.98
C ALA A 52 7.74 -3.17 6.93
N PHE A 53 7.50 -3.80 5.78
CA PHE A 53 7.74 -5.22 5.57
C PHE A 53 9.10 -5.54 4.94
N GLY A 54 9.96 -4.53 4.72
CA GLY A 54 11.23 -4.71 4.01
C GLY A 54 11.05 -5.17 2.55
N LEU A 55 9.84 -5.05 2.01
CA LEU A 55 9.47 -5.50 0.67
C LEU A 55 9.96 -4.55 -0.42
N PHE A 56 10.87 -3.62 -0.12
CA PHE A 56 11.34 -2.64 -1.09
C PHE A 56 11.99 -3.30 -2.31
N ASP A 57 12.84 -4.30 -2.10
CA ASP A 57 13.43 -5.07 -3.20
C ASP A 57 12.38 -5.84 -4.00
N THR A 58 11.40 -6.46 -3.31
CA THR A 58 10.28 -7.16 -3.95
C THR A 58 9.41 -6.20 -4.77
N PHE A 59 9.15 -5.00 -4.25
CA PHE A 59 8.38 -3.95 -4.92
C PHE A 59 9.12 -3.39 -6.13
N VAL A 60 10.42 -3.13 -6.02
CA VAL A 60 11.25 -2.69 -7.14
C VAL A 60 11.33 -3.78 -8.21
N SER A 61 11.47 -5.04 -7.83
CA SER A 61 11.43 -6.17 -8.75
C SER A 61 10.07 -6.27 -9.46
N PHE A 62 8.98 -6.07 -8.73
CA PHE A 62 7.63 -6.00 -9.30
C PHE A 62 7.47 -4.82 -10.27
N LEU A 63 7.89 -3.61 -9.89
CA LEU A 63 7.87 -2.43 -10.77
C LEU A 63 8.69 -2.63 -12.05
N LYS A 64 9.80 -3.37 -12.01
CA LYS A 64 10.56 -3.74 -13.20
C LYS A 64 9.82 -4.72 -14.10
N GLN A 65 8.92 -5.53 -13.54
CA GLN A 65 8.08 -6.47 -14.30
C GLN A 65 6.80 -5.81 -14.84
N VAL A 66 6.30 -4.76 -14.19
CA VAL A 66 5.13 -3.98 -14.65
C VAL A 66 5.21 -3.55 -16.13
N PRO A 67 6.31 -2.96 -16.65
CA PRO A 67 6.37 -2.60 -18.07
C PRO A 67 6.30 -3.81 -19.00
N THR A 68 6.78 -4.98 -18.58
CA THR A 68 6.65 -6.24 -19.33
C THR A 68 5.20 -6.73 -19.34
N LEU A 69 4.51 -6.65 -18.20
CA LEU A 69 3.08 -6.98 -18.08
C LEU A 69 2.21 -6.01 -18.91
N LEU A 70 2.54 -4.73 -18.92
CA LEU A 70 1.85 -3.73 -19.74
C LEU A 70 2.07 -3.96 -21.24
N LYS A 71 3.30 -4.33 -21.64
CA LYS A 71 3.57 -4.75 -23.03
C LYS A 71 2.74 -5.96 -23.41
N GLN A 72 2.70 -7.00 -22.56
CA GLN A 72 1.87 -8.19 -22.79
C GLN A 72 0.37 -7.87 -22.87
N LEU A 73 -0.14 -7.00 -21.99
CA LEU A 73 -1.54 -6.56 -22.04
C LEU A 73 -1.84 -5.77 -23.32
N SER A 74 -0.93 -4.87 -23.72
CA SER A 74 -1.08 -4.07 -24.94
C SER A 74 -1.00 -4.91 -26.21
N SER A 75 -0.17 -5.97 -26.22
CA SER A 75 -0.11 -6.93 -27.32
C SER A 75 -1.32 -7.87 -27.36
N GLY A 76 -1.95 -8.16 -26.21
CA GLY A 76 -3.16 -8.98 -26.11
C GLY A 76 -4.46 -8.23 -26.41
N LEU A 77 -4.51 -6.90 -26.21
CA LEU A 77 -5.67 -6.05 -26.52
C LEU A 77 -5.53 -5.25 -27.82
N GLY A 78 -4.31 -5.05 -28.34
CA GLY A 78 -4.05 -4.35 -29.61
C GLY A 78 -4.05 -5.26 -30.84
N GLY A 79 -4.50 -6.50 -30.68
CA GLY A 79 -4.66 -7.49 -31.76
C GLY A 79 -6.11 -7.63 -32.23
N VAL A 80 -6.82 -6.51 -32.44
CA VAL A 80 -8.00 -6.36 -33.32
C VAL A 80 -8.04 -4.96 -33.89
#